data_AF-A0A116PES6-F1
#
_entry.id   AF-A0A116PES6-F1
#
_cell.length_a   1.000
_cell.length_b   1.000
_cell.length_c   1.000
_cell.angle_alpha   90.00
_cell.angle_beta   90.00
_cell.angle_gamma   90.00
#
_symmetry.space_group_name_H-M   'P 1'
#
loop_
_entity.id
_entity.type
_entity.pdbx_description
1 polymer ?
#
loop_
_entity_poly.entity_id
_entity_poly.type
_entity_poly.pdbx_seq_one_letter_code
_entity_poly.pdbx_strand_id
1 'polypeptide(L)'
;MAYIVTKNILDSKDNNRLYEKGETYPRPDLTVSDNRIKELLGKGVIESDGAERDLSLEPKDEDNEKDPSAKELKAKLDELGIKYGSRASKGELKALLDGAEGE
;
A
#
# COMPACT_ATOMS: atom_id res chain seq x y z
N MET A 1 7.98 -19.34 0.79
CA MET A 1 8.44 -18.08 0.17
C MET A 1 9.19 -17.29 1.22
N ALA A 2 10.37 -16.77 0.85
CA ALA A 2 11.14 -15.86 1.68
C ALA A 2 10.89 -14.42 1.22
N TYR A 3 11.05 -13.49 2.13
CA TYR A 3 10.91 -12.05 1.92
C TYR A 3 12.23 -11.38 2.28
N ILE A 4 12.58 -10.29 1.61
CA ILE A 4 13.73 -9.46 1.94
C ILE A 4 13.25 -8.28 2.77
N VAL A 5 13.98 -8.00 3.84
CA VAL A 5 13.67 -6.91 4.74
C VAL A 5 14.15 -5.61 4.09
N THR A 6 13.29 -4.63 3.96
CA THR A 6 13.63 -3.35 3.30
C THR A 6 13.95 -2.26 4.31
N LYS A 7 13.46 -2.39 5.53
CA LYS A 7 13.66 -1.49 6.68
C LYS A 7 13.86 -2.32 7.94
N ASN A 8 14.59 -1.80 8.92
CA ASN A 8 14.82 -2.52 10.18
C ASN A 8 13.48 -2.85 10.87
N ILE A 9 13.25 -4.13 11.16
CA ILE A 9 12.05 -4.61 11.84
C ILE A 9 12.46 -5.29 13.13
N LEU A 10 11.83 -4.88 14.24
CA LEU A 10 11.89 -5.65 15.47
C LEU A 10 10.70 -6.62 15.49
N ASP A 11 10.96 -7.92 15.35
CA ASP A 11 9.90 -8.92 15.39
C ASP A 11 9.71 -9.48 16.79
N SER A 12 8.65 -9.05 17.46
CA SER A 12 8.29 -9.51 18.80
C SER A 12 7.82 -10.98 18.83
N LYS A 13 7.49 -11.58 17.68
CA LYS A 13 7.13 -13.01 17.60
C LYS A 13 8.37 -13.90 17.49
N ASP A 14 9.51 -13.31 17.16
CA ASP A 14 10.82 -13.96 17.08
C ASP A 14 11.77 -13.49 18.19
N ASN A 15 11.32 -13.50 19.45
CA ASN A 15 12.12 -13.08 20.62
C ASN A 15 12.74 -11.68 20.49
N ASN A 16 11.99 -10.73 19.91
CA ASN A 16 12.48 -9.37 19.65
C ASN A 16 13.72 -9.33 18.75
N ARG A 17 13.85 -10.30 17.84
CA ARG A 17 14.90 -10.30 16.82
C ARG A 17 14.80 -9.04 15.99
N LEU A 18 15.91 -8.34 15.87
CA LEU A 18 16.08 -7.27 14.90
C LEU A 18 16.46 -7.89 13.56
N TYR A 19 15.61 -7.65 12.56
CA TYR A 19 15.89 -7.94 11.16
C TYR A 19 16.38 -6.65 10.51
N GLU A 20 17.55 -6.70 9.90
CA GLU A 20 18.15 -5.56 9.23
C GLU A 20 17.76 -5.51 7.75
N LYS A 21 17.88 -4.34 7.13
CA LYS A 21 17.63 -4.20 5.70
C LYS A 21 18.56 -5.13 4.90
N GLY A 22 17.99 -5.93 4.01
CA GLY A 22 18.66 -6.93 3.20
C GLY A 22 18.66 -8.34 3.80
N GLU A 23 18.19 -8.50 5.05
CA GLU A 23 18.04 -9.82 5.66
C GLU A 23 16.81 -10.56 5.12
N THR A 24 16.85 -11.88 5.18
CA THR A 24 15.75 -12.74 4.80
C THR A 24 14.78 -12.93 5.98
N TYR A 25 13.49 -12.75 5.71
CA TYR A 25 12.38 -12.91 6.65
C TYR A 25 11.27 -13.79 6.05
N PRO A 26 10.62 -14.65 6.84
CA PRO A 26 11.00 -15.06 8.19
C PRO A 26 12.29 -15.89 8.15
N ARG A 27 12.91 -16.12 9.31
CA ARG A 27 14.00 -17.10 9.43
C ARG A 27 13.52 -18.49 8.98
N PRO A 28 14.41 -19.32 8.41
CA PRO A 28 14.06 -20.67 7.97
C PRO A 28 13.49 -21.55 9.09
N ASP A 29 13.92 -21.33 10.33
CA ASP A 29 13.42 -22.00 11.53
C ASP A 29 12.16 -21.35 12.15
N LEU A 30 11.66 -20.25 11.56
CA LEU A 30 10.53 -19.49 12.07
C LEU A 30 9.34 -19.58 11.13
N THR A 31 8.25 -20.17 11.62
CA THR A 31 6.97 -20.14 10.94
C THR A 31 6.17 -18.92 11.41
N VAL A 32 5.93 -17.97 10.50
CA VAL A 32 5.06 -16.81 10.75
C VAL A 32 3.75 -16.97 10.02
N SER A 33 2.67 -16.42 10.58
CA SER A 33 1.35 -16.46 9.95
C SER A 33 1.30 -15.56 8.72
N ASP A 34 0.51 -15.94 7.71
CA ASP A 34 0.32 -15.14 6.48
C ASP A 34 -0.17 -13.71 6.78
N ASN A 35 -0.96 -13.53 7.83
CA ASN A 35 -1.40 -12.20 8.27
C ASN A 35 -0.22 -11.30 8.67
N ARG A 36 0.81 -11.88 9.31
CA ARG A 36 2.02 -11.13 9.71
C ARG A 36 2.81 -10.72 8.47
N ILE A 37 2.96 -11.62 7.50
CA ILE A 37 3.59 -11.31 6.22
C ILE A 37 2.87 -10.15 5.52
N LYS A 38 1.54 -10.24 5.41
CA LYS A 38 0.72 -9.18 4.78
C LYS A 38 0.84 -7.85 5.50
N GLU A 39 0.86 -7.84 6.83
CA GLU A 39 1.03 -6.61 7.62
C GLU A 39 2.40 -5.95 7.33
N LEU A 40 3.47 -6.74 7.25
CA LEU A 40 4.82 -6.26 6.98
C LEU A 40 4.99 -5.81 5.52
N LEU A 41 4.36 -6.51 4.58
CA LEU A 41 4.29 -6.10 3.17
C LEU A 41 3.50 -4.80 3.01
N GLY A 42 2.33 -4.68 3.66
CA GLY A 42 1.51 -3.46 3.62
C GLY A 42 2.23 -2.26 4.22
N LYS A 43 3.01 -2.47 5.30
CA LYS A 43 3.89 -1.43 5.85
C LYS A 43 5.10 -1.09 4.96
N GLY A 44 5.35 -1.88 3.91
CA GLY A 44 6.52 -1.76 3.05
C GLY A 44 7.84 -1.91 3.81
N VAL A 45 7.88 -2.79 4.82
CA VAL A 45 9.10 -3.10 5.61
C VAL A 45 9.75 -4.41 5.19
N ILE A 46 9.03 -5.28 4.48
CA ILE A 46 9.56 -6.45 3.76
C ILE A 46 9.06 -6.44 2.31
N GLU A 47 9.76 -7.14 1.42
CA GLU A 47 9.43 -7.35 0.01
C GLU A 47 9.60 -8.83 -0.37
N SER A 48 8.91 -9.31 -1.40
CA SER A 48 9.07 -10.71 -1.84
C SER A 48 10.45 -10.92 -2.47
N ASP A 49 11.22 -11.92 -2.02
CA ASP A 49 12.55 -12.26 -2.58
C ASP A 49 12.50 -12.68 -4.07
N GLY A 50 11.31 -12.96 -4.59
CA GLY A 50 11.06 -13.57 -5.89
C GLY A 50 10.92 -12.64 -7.11
N ALA A 51 11.39 -11.40 -7.08
CA ALA A 51 11.49 -10.59 -8.30
C ALA A 51 12.69 -9.64 -8.25
N GLU A 52 13.54 -9.78 -9.26
CA GLU A 52 14.54 -8.84 -9.75
C GLU A 52 14.66 -7.45 -9.10
N ARG A 53 15.91 -7.10 -8.79
CA ARG A 53 16.40 -5.78 -8.37
C ARG A 53 16.25 -4.73 -9.47
N ASP A 54 15.04 -4.40 -9.89
CA ASP A 54 14.75 -3.27 -10.76
C ASP A 54 13.40 -2.67 -10.43
N LEU A 55 13.22 -1.39 -10.77
CA LEU A 55 12.03 -0.55 -10.62
C LEU A 55 11.95 0.28 -9.33
N SER A 56 12.41 1.53 -9.47
CA SER A 56 11.61 2.73 -9.19
C SER A 56 10.18 2.43 -8.72
N LEU A 57 9.96 2.40 -7.41
CA LEU A 57 8.63 2.55 -6.85
C LEU A 57 8.48 4.02 -6.46
N GLU A 58 8.06 4.80 -7.46
CA GLU A 58 7.10 5.89 -7.25
C GLU A 58 6.00 5.40 -6.29
N PRO A 59 5.45 6.29 -5.44
CA PRO A 59 4.48 5.90 -4.42
C PRO A 59 3.19 5.43 -5.11
N LYS A 60 3.08 4.13 -5.34
CA LYS A 60 1.89 3.48 -5.85
C LYS A 60 1.02 3.12 -4.65
N ASP A 61 0.15 4.06 -4.33
CA ASP A 61 -1.24 3.82 -3.94
C ASP A 61 -1.46 2.58 -3.07
N GLU A 62 -1.33 2.76 -1.75
CA GLU A 62 -2.07 1.94 -0.80
C GLU A 62 -3.56 2.28 -0.94
N ASP A 63 -4.22 1.51 -1.80
CA ASP A 63 -5.61 1.09 -1.66
C ASP A 63 -5.79 0.47 -0.27
N ASN A 64 -5.98 1.33 0.73
CA ASN A 64 -6.48 0.95 2.05
C ASN A 64 -7.89 1.52 2.17
N GLU A 65 -8.85 0.60 2.20
CA GLU A 65 -10.29 0.82 2.13
C GLU A 65 -10.79 2.05 2.92
N LYS A 66 -11.62 2.81 2.20
CA LYS A 66 -12.48 3.94 2.58
C LYS A 66 -11.84 5.33 2.48
N ASP A 67 -12.31 6.01 1.42
CA ASP A 67 -12.22 7.44 1.12
C ASP A 67 -11.05 7.87 0.22
N PRO A 68 -11.16 7.67 -1.13
CA PRO A 68 -10.22 8.22 -2.11
C PRO A 68 -9.94 9.68 -1.81
N SER A 69 -8.67 10.10 -1.82
CA SER A 69 -8.32 11.46 -1.42
C SER A 69 -8.92 12.48 -2.41
N ALA A 70 -9.13 13.73 -1.98
CA ALA A 70 -9.71 14.76 -2.85
C ALA A 70 -8.94 14.94 -4.18
N LYS A 71 -7.65 14.58 -4.19
CA LYS A 71 -6.80 14.59 -5.38
C LYS A 71 -7.16 13.48 -6.38
N GLU A 72 -7.47 12.28 -5.89
CA GLU A 72 -7.87 11.14 -6.72
C GLU A 72 -9.29 11.31 -7.26
N LEU A 73 -10.21 11.81 -6.43
CA LEU A 73 -11.56 12.15 -6.87
C LEU A 73 -11.52 13.17 -8.01
N LYS A 74 -10.69 14.22 -7.89
CA LYS A 74 -10.48 15.19 -8.98
C LYS A 74 -9.90 14.54 -10.24
N ALA A 75 -8.93 13.62 -10.09
CA ALA A 75 -8.33 12.93 -11.23
C ALA A 75 -9.36 12.07 -11.99
N LYS A 76 -10.17 11.30 -11.27
CA LYS A 76 -11.25 10.49 -11.88
C LYS A 76 -12.33 11.36 -12.52
N LEU A 77 -12.72 12.46 -11.88
CA LEU A 77 -13.67 13.40 -12.48
C LEU A 77 -13.11 14.05 -13.75
N ASP A 78 -11.82 14.39 -13.76
CA ASP A 78 -11.15 14.94 -14.95
C ASP A 78 -11.08 13.90 -16.09
N GLU A 79 -10.79 12.64 -15.75
CA GLU A 79 -10.78 11.51 -16.68
C GLU A 79 -12.16 11.24 -17.29
N LEU A 80 -13.22 11.39 -16.48
CA LEU A 80 -14.63 11.30 -16.93
C LEU A 80 -15.12 12.58 -17.62
N GLY A 81 -14.29 13.64 -17.69
CA GLY A 81 -14.68 14.93 -18.26
C GLY A 81 -15.72 15.71 -17.43
N ILE A 82 -15.87 15.37 -16.15
CA ILE A 82 -16.83 15.98 -15.23
C ILE A 82 -16.21 17.24 -14.61
N LYS A 83 -16.84 18.39 -14.87
CA LYS A 83 -16.44 19.66 -14.25
C LYS A 83 -16.83 19.71 -12.78
N TYR A 84 -15.84 20.01 -11.94
CA TYR A 84 -16.01 20.30 -10.53
C TYR A 84 -15.56 21.73 -10.21
N GLY A 85 -16.13 22.33 -9.16
CA GLY A 85 -15.65 23.63 -8.67
C GLY A 85 -14.24 23.50 -8.08
N SER A 86 -13.34 24.44 -8.34
CA SER A 86 -11.97 24.40 -7.78
C SER A 86 -11.95 24.36 -6.24
N ARG A 87 -13.02 24.84 -5.60
CA ARG A 87 -13.28 24.80 -4.15
C ARG A 87 -14.28 23.72 -3.71
N ALA A 88 -14.65 22.79 -4.59
CA ALA A 88 -15.53 21.67 -4.25
C ALA A 88 -14.88 20.82 -3.15
N SER A 89 -15.69 20.44 -2.17
CA SER A 89 -15.26 19.62 -1.04
C SER A 89 -15.14 18.15 -1.44
N LYS A 90 -14.36 17.37 -0.67
CA LYS A 90 -14.18 15.91 -0.88
C LYS A 90 -15.52 15.18 -1.07
N GLY A 91 -16.53 15.52 -0.28
CA GLY A 91 -17.88 14.93 -0.38
C GLY A 91 -18.58 15.22 -1.71
N GLU A 92 -18.49 16.45 -2.24
CA GLU A 92 -19.07 16.79 -3.54
C GLU A 92 -18.35 16.08 -4.68
N LEU A 93 -17.01 16.04 -4.65
CA LEU A 93 -16.23 15.34 -5.67
C LEU A 93 -16.56 13.84 -5.69
N LYS A 94 -16.77 13.24 -4.51
CA LYS A 94 -17.16 11.84 -4.38
C LYS A 94 -18.57 11.60 -4.92
N ALA A 95 -19.53 12.49 -4.61
CA ALA A 95 -20.90 12.37 -5.10
C ALA A 95 -21.00 12.53 -6.62
N LEU A 96 -20.21 13.45 -7.21
CA LEU A 96 -20.14 13.62 -8.67
C LEU A 96 -19.58 12.38 -9.38
N LEU A 97 -18.60 11.73 -8.77
CA LEU A 97 -17.98 10.53 -9.30
C LEU A 97 -18.93 9.32 -9.21
N ASP A 98 -19.53 9.11 -8.05
CA ASP A 98 -20.47 8.02 -7.79
C ASP A 98 -21.72 8.10 -8.69
N GLY A 99 -22.24 9.32 -8.90
CA GLY A 99 -23.35 9.57 -9.82
C GLY A 99 -23.01 9.36 -11.30
N ALA A 100 -21.73 9.33 -11.67
CA ALA A 100 -21.30 9.09 -13.05
C ALA A 100 -20.97 7.63 -13.34
N GLU A 101 -20.60 6.84 -12.33
CA GLU A 101 -20.34 5.39 -12.48
C GLU A 101 -21.62 4.54 -12.45
N GLY A 102 -22.77 5.13 -12.12
CA GLY A 102 -24.03 4.43 -11.86
C GLY A 102 -25.07 4.41 -12.98
N GLU A 103 -24.73 4.79 -14.22
CA GLU A 103 -25.67 4.84 -15.36
C GLU A 103 -25.34 3.86 -16.48
#